data_AF-A0A8T7DZD1-F1
#
_entry.id   AF-A0A8T7DZD1-F1
#
_cell.length_a   1.000
_cell.length_b   1.000
_cell.length_c   1.000
_cell.angle_alpha   90.00
_cell.angle_beta   90.00
_cell.angle_gamma   90.00
#
_symmetry.space_group_name_H-M   'P 1'
#
loop_
_entity.id
_entity.type
_entity.pdbx_description
1 polymer ?
#
loop_
_entity_poly.entity_id
_entity_poly.type
_entity_poly.pdbx_seq_one_letter_code
_entity_poly.pdbx_strand_id
1 'polypeptide(L)' 'PLIMGISMFIQQKLNPAAMDPMQQKVMQILPIVFTVFFAFFPSGLVLYWVVNNILSIAQQWVITRRIEAAAPAGA' A
#
# COMPACT_ATOMS: atom_id res chain seq x y z
N PRO A 1 -8.98 11.17 -2.52
CA PRO A 1 -9.46 9.79 -2.24
C PRO A 1 -9.11 8.77 -3.34
N LEU A 2 -9.38 9.05 -4.62
CA LEU A 2 -9.09 8.08 -5.70
C LEU A 2 -7.60 7.73 -5.84
N ILE A 3 -6.71 8.74 -5.77
CA ILE A 3 -5.25 8.53 -5.81
C ILE A 3 -4.77 7.66 -4.63
N MET A 4 -5.40 7.82 -3.47
CA MET A 4 -5.13 7.03 -2.27
C MET A 4 -5.56 5.57 -2.42
N GLY A 5 -6.73 5.32 -3.01
CA GLY A 5 -7.18 3.95 -3.30
C GLY A 5 -6.25 3.23 -4.25
N ILE A 6 -5.74 3.93 -5.26
CA ILE A 6 -4.75 3.38 -6.21
C ILE A 6 -3.42 3.07 -5.52
N SER A 7 -2.91 3.97 -4.66
CA SER A 7 -1.64 3.75 -3.97
C SER A 7 -1.69 2.57 -3.01
N MET A 8 -2.79 2.41 -2.26
CA MET A 8 -3.01 1.25 -1.39
C MET A 8 -3.04 -0.08 -2.15
N PHE A 9 -3.68 -0.10 -3.32
CA PHE A 9 -3.73 -1.29 -4.18
C PHE A 9 -2.33 -1.71 -4.64
N ILE A 10 -1.50 -0.75 -5.03
CA ILE A 10 -0.10 -1.00 -5.41
C ILE A 10 0.69 -1.53 -4.20
N GLN A 11 0.49 -0.95 -3.02
CA GLN A 11 1.19 -1.35 -1.79
C GLN A 11 0.87 -2.80 -1.36
N GLN A 12 -0.40 -3.22 -1.46
CA GLN A 12 -0.78 -4.62 -1.18
C GLN A 12 -0.10 -5.62 -2.10
N LYS A 13 0.12 -5.25 -3.36
CA LYS A 13 0.78 -6.11 -4.34
C LYS A 13 2.28 -6.30 -4.06
N LEU A 14 2.90 -5.37 -3.33
CA LEU A 14 4.32 -5.40 -2.95
C LEU A 14 4.59 -6.16 -1.64
N ASN A 15 3.57 -6.35 -0.79
CA ASN A 15 3.67 -7.13 0.45
C ASN A 15 2.65 -8.30 0.44
N PRO A 16 2.86 -9.34 -0.39
CA PRO A 16 2.01 -10.52 -0.36
C PRO A 16 2.29 -11.31 0.93
N ALA A 17 1.55 -11.00 2.00
CA ALA A 17 1.49 -11.89 3.15
C ALA A 17 0.74 -13.17 2.73
N ALA A 18 1.23 -14.34 3.19
CA ALA A 18 0.53 -15.61 3.05
C ALA A 18 -0.74 -15.58 3.91
N MET A 19 -1.77 -14.93 3.37
CA MET A 19 -3.01 -14.63 4.05
C MET A 19 -4.03 -15.70 3.66
N ASP A 20 -4.81 -16.14 4.64
CA ASP A 20 -5.91 -17.05 4.37
C ASP A 20 -6.93 -16.39 3.41
N PRO A 21 -7.76 -17.17 2.70
CA PRO A 21 -8.66 -16.65 1.67
C PRO A 21 -9.63 -15.57 2.19
N MET A 22 -9.96 -15.59 3.48
CA MET A 22 -10.81 -14.58 4.10
C MET A 22 -10.06 -13.25 4.26
N GLN A 23 -8.85 -13.26 4.82
CA GLN A 23 -8.08 -12.05 5.06
C GLN A 23 -7.64 -11.38 3.74
N GLN A 24 -7.39 -12.16 2.67
CA GLN A 24 -7.14 -11.61 1.32
C GLN A 24 -8.33 -10.80 0.79
N LYS A 25 -9.56 -11.32 0.93
CA LYS A 25 -10.77 -10.62 0.50
C LYS A 25 -10.98 -9.33 1.29
N VAL A 26 -10.69 -9.36 2.59
CA VAL A 26 -10.75 -8.15 3.45
C VAL A 26 -9.72 -7.11 2.98
N MET A 27 -8.49 -7.53 2.69
CA MET A 27 -7.46 -6.64 2.15
C MET A 27 -7.90 -6.00 0.83
N GLN A 28 -8.49 -6.74 -0.10
CA GLN A 28 -8.95 -6.18 -1.39
C GLN A 28 -10.06 -5.13 -1.24
N ILE A 29 -10.89 -5.24 -0.20
CA ILE A 29 -12.00 -4.32 0.07
C ILE A 29 -11.52 -3.05 0.82
N LEU A 30 -10.46 -3.17 1.62
CA LEU A 30 -9.93 -2.11 2.48
C LEU A 30 -9.64 -0.78 1.74
N PRO A 31 -9.00 -0.77 0.55
CA PRO A 31 -8.73 0.46 -0.20
C PRO A 31 -9.99 1.21 -0.62
N ILE A 32 -11.06 0.48 -0.94
CA ILE A 32 -12.35 1.06 -1.36
C ILE A 32 -13.03 1.70 -0.14
N VAL A 33 -13.05 1.00 0.99
CA VAL A 33 -13.59 1.50 2.26
C VAL A 33 -12.87 2.78 2.68
N PHE A 34 -11.53 2.79 2.66
CA PHE A 34 -10.78 4.00 2.99
C PHE A 34 -11.02 5.12 1.97
N THR A 35 -11.12 4.81 0.68
CA THR A 35 -11.41 5.82 -0.35
C THR A 35 -12.74 6.53 -0.10
N VAL A 36 -13.79 5.78 0.26
CA VAL A 36 -15.11 6.35 0.60
C VAL A 36 -15.06 7.08 1.94
N PHE A 37 -14.41 6.51 2.94
CA PHE A 37 -14.26 7.12 4.26
C PHE A 37 -13.56 8.49 4.19
N PHE A 38 -12.44 8.59 3.46
CA PHE A 38 -11.70 9.83 3.27
C PHE A 38 -12.40 10.86 2.36
N ALA A 39 -13.48 10.48 1.67
CA ALA A 39 -14.28 11.44 0.89
C ALA A 39 -15.04 12.44 1.78
N PHE A 40 -15.25 12.11 3.07
CA PHE A 40 -15.91 12.97 4.04
C PHE A 40 -14.93 13.81 4.89
N PHE A 41 -13.62 13.69 4.65
CA PHE A 41 -12.59 14.43 5.39
C PHE A 41 -12.06 15.65 4.61
N PRO A 42 -11.50 16.65 5.30
CA PRO A 42 -10.88 17.82 4.66
C PRO A 42 -9.78 17.42 3.67
N SER A 43 -9.77 18.06 2.50
CA SER A 43 -8.84 17.72 1.41
C SER A 43 -7.36 17.86 1.77
N GLY A 44 -7.01 18.76 2.69
CA GLY A 44 -5.63 18.92 3.18
C GLY A 44 -5.12 17.69 3.95
N LEU A 45 -5.96 17.10 4.81
CA LEU A 45 -5.63 15.85 5.52
C LEU A 45 -5.46 14.69 4.53
N VAL A 46 -6.36 14.60 3.56
CA VAL A 46 -6.31 13.56 2.52
C VAL A 46 -5.05 13.70 1.67
N LEU A 47 -4.67 14.92 1.28
CA LEU A 47 -3.46 15.19 0.51
C LEU A 47 -2.20 14.83 1.30
N TYR A 48 -2.11 15.24 2.58
CA TYR A 48 -1.02 14.84 3.47
C TYR A 48 -0.86 13.31 3.50
N TRP A 49 -1.98 12.59 3.67
CA TRP A 49 -1.98 11.14 3.74
C TRP A 49 -1.53 10.50 2.43
N VAL A 50 -1.97 11.02 1.27
CA VAL A 50 -1.55 10.56 -0.05
C VAL A 50 -0.04 10.74 -0.24
N VAL A 51 0.50 11.92 0.06
CA VAL A 51 1.94 12.18 -0.11
C VAL A 51 2.75 11.26 0.81
N ASN A 52 2.33 11.10 2.06
CA ASN A 52 3.00 10.21 3.00
C ASN A 52 2.98 8.75 2.52
N ASN A 53 1.83 8.25 2.06
CA ASN A 53 1.71 6.88 1.56
C ASN A 53 2.59 6.62 0.32
N ILE A 54 2.66 7.57 -0.62
CA ILE A 54 3.55 7.46 -1.79
C ILE A 54 5.02 7.38 -1.35
N LEU A 55 5.45 8.23 -0.40
CA LEU A 55 6.81 8.19 0.13
C LEU A 55 7.12 6.86 0.83
N SER A 56 6.18 6.34 1.63
CA SER A 56 6.33 5.03 2.27
C SER A 56 6.45 3.90 1.26
N ILE A 57 5.67 3.92 0.16
CA ILE A 57 5.78 2.92 -0.92
C ILE A 57 7.14 3.02 -1.61
N ALA A 58 7.59 4.23 -1.93
CA ALA A 58 8.90 4.46 -2.54
C ALA A 58 10.04 3.96 -1.64
N GLN A 59 9.97 4.26 -0.33
CA GLN A 59 10.93 3.76 0.65
C GLN A 59 10.92 2.23 0.71
N GLN A 60 9.74 1.62 0.82
CA GLN A 60 9.61 0.16 0.89
C GLN A 60 10.18 -0.50 -0.36
N TRP A 61 9.91 0.06 -1.54
CA TRP A 61 10.44 -0.46 -2.81
C TRP A 61 11.98 -0.43 -2.86
N VAL A 62 12.61 0.66 -2.40
CA VAL A 62 14.08 0.75 -2.32
C VAL A 62 14.63 -0.29 -1.34
N ILE A 63 14.00 -0.46 -0.17
CA ILE A 63 14.42 -1.44 0.84
C ILE A 63 14.33 -2.86 0.29
N THR A 64 13.19 -3.24 -0.28
CA THR A 64 12.99 -4.58 -0.86
C THR A 64 14.05 -4.88 -1.92
N ARG A 65 14.32 -3.97 -2.85
CA ARG A 65 15.36 -4.17 -3.87
C ARG A 65 16.76 -4.30 -3.28
N ARG A 66 17.08 -3.58 -2.21
CA ARG A 66 18.38 -3.69 -1.52
C ARG A 66 18.52 -5.03 -0.80
N ILE A 67 17.45 -5.52 -0.17
CA ILE A 67 17.44 -6.83 0.49
C ILE A 67 17.57 -7.94 -0.55
N GLU A 68 16.82 -7.88 -1.66
CA GLU A 68 16.93 -8.85 -2.76
C GLU A 68 18.33 -8.87 -3.40
N ALA A 69 18.95 -7.70 -3.61
CA ALA A 69 20.31 -7.60 -4.14
C ALA A 69 21.38 -8.09 -3.16
N ALA A 70 21.10 -8.06 -1.85
CA ALA A 70 21.99 -8.55 -0.80
C ALA A 70 21.76 -10.04 -0.48
N ALA A 71 20.66 -10.64 -0.94
CA ALA A 71 20.42 -12.07 -0.84
C ALA A 71 21.28 -12.80 -1.89
N PRO A 72 22.12 -13.78 -1.51
CA PRO A 72 22.91 -14.53 -2.46
C PRO A 72 21.96 -15.23 -3.45
N ALA A 73 22.26 -15.11 -4.74
CA ALA A 73 21.53 -15.78 -5.81
C ALA A 73 21.68 -17.31 -5.66
N GLY A 74 20.73 -17.93 -4.94
CA GLY A 74 20.67 -19.38 -4.74
C GLY A 74 20.68 -19.78 -3.26
N ALA A 75 19.48 -19.96 -2.70
CA ALA A 75 19.20 -20.93 -1.67
C ALA A 75 17.98 -21.74 -2.12
#